data_AF-A0AAN7VBQ3-F1
#
_entry.id   AF-A0AAN7VBQ3-F1
#
_cell.length_a   1.000
_cell.length_b   1.000
_cell.length_c   1.000
_cell.angle_alpha   90.00
_cell.angle_beta   90.00
_cell.angle_gamma   90.00
#
_symmetry.space_group_name_H-M   'P 1'
#
loop_
_entity.id
_entity.type
_entity.pdbx_description
1 polymer ?
#
loop_
_entity_poly.entity_id
_entity_poly.type
_entity_poly.pdbx_seq_one_letter_code
_entity_poly.pdbx_strand_id
1 'polypeptide(L)'
;MSLIKNITINGNSESISTVDLNKLIKEIEQLNKCVELERRKYNKYSIIKDVAMSCTTEESCLPTELQSKVYEILMADDVEQCLQLTPNDTLLGLPHRNTELTYEEKELIRNAVQKGIIKKSRKLFEELEELGIECNRANDLTHSVLGISVEDKVLMDYKRELNEKQSLYISQLEELISVLKEILELKSKTLPESTNNKTYACEIELRLLQLQSQVMNAKVTVDIFTETSSSMDAYRQLLKDICQQQTDCKQEIEKLRELKEKYKQVSCKQYNEILRNYVKYKSIIENKRDFLNRLNEK
;
A
#
# COMPACT_ATOMS: atom_id res chain seq x y z
N MET A 1 27.51 66.57 -7.42
CA MET A 1 27.07 67.87 -7.98
C MET A 1 26.45 67.64 -9.34
N SER A 2 25.33 68.31 -9.56
CA SER A 2 24.36 68.19 -10.66
C SER A 2 24.93 68.23 -12.07
N LEU A 3 24.26 67.53 -13.01
CA LEU A 3 23.86 68.07 -14.33
C LEU A 3 22.95 67.04 -15.04
N ILE A 4 21.67 66.96 -14.62
CA ILE A 4 20.61 66.44 -15.48
C ILE A 4 20.06 67.65 -16.24
N LYS A 5 20.33 67.72 -17.54
CA LYS A 5 19.74 68.70 -18.45
C LYS A 5 18.25 68.40 -18.59
N ASN A 6 17.42 69.35 -18.17
CA ASN A 6 15.99 69.39 -18.46
C ASN A 6 15.77 69.37 -19.97
N ILE A 7 15.17 68.29 -20.48
CA ILE A 7 14.58 68.24 -21.81
C ILE A 7 13.07 68.35 -21.61
N THR A 8 12.53 69.53 -21.86
CA THR A 8 11.10 69.81 -21.91
C THR A 8 10.61 69.47 -23.31
N ILE A 9 9.88 68.38 -23.49
CA ILE A 9 9.13 68.09 -24.72
C ILE A 9 7.66 68.38 -24.43
N ASN A 10 7.19 69.49 -24.99
CA ASN A 10 5.79 69.89 -24.97
C ASN A 10 5.19 69.55 -26.34
N GLY A 11 4.27 68.60 -26.41
CA GLY A 11 3.65 68.18 -27.67
C GLY A 11 2.72 66.98 -27.52
N ASN A 12 1.42 67.27 -27.54
CA ASN A 12 0.27 66.36 -27.47
C ASN A 12 0.44 65.03 -28.23
N SER A 13 0.34 63.91 -27.52
CA SER A 13 -0.35 62.69 -27.98
C SER A 13 -0.66 61.81 -26.77
N GLU A 14 -1.80 61.12 -26.90
CA GLU A 14 -2.51 60.35 -25.90
C GLU A 14 -1.63 59.30 -25.20
N SER A 15 -1.75 59.26 -23.86
CA SER A 15 -1.55 58.06 -23.04
C SER A 15 -0.37 57.16 -23.42
N ILE A 16 0.86 57.70 -23.39
CA ILE A 16 2.00 56.87 -23.03
C ILE A 16 1.86 56.66 -21.52
N SER A 17 1.21 55.54 -21.20
CA SER A 17 1.19 54.95 -19.87
C SER A 17 2.50 55.24 -19.16
N THR A 18 2.41 55.79 -17.96
CA THR A 18 3.48 55.86 -16.98
C THR A 18 4.10 54.46 -16.81
N VAL A 19 4.97 54.07 -17.74
CA VAL A 19 5.92 52.99 -17.56
C VAL A 19 6.79 53.51 -16.44
N ASP A 20 6.50 52.95 -15.28
CA ASP A 20 6.95 53.35 -13.96
C ASP A 20 8.41 53.83 -14.02
N LEU A 21 8.64 55.14 -14.01
CA LEU A 21 9.95 55.75 -14.27
C LEU A 21 11.03 55.17 -13.34
N ASN A 22 10.61 54.79 -12.13
CA ASN A 22 11.40 54.11 -11.11
C ASN A 22 11.81 52.68 -11.50
N LYS A 23 10.97 51.97 -12.26
CA LYS A 23 11.30 50.63 -12.79
C LYS A 23 12.33 50.75 -13.91
N LEU A 24 12.18 51.73 -14.81
CA LEU A 24 13.16 52.00 -15.86
C LEU A 24 14.54 52.39 -15.27
N ILE A 25 14.56 53.23 -14.23
CA ILE A 25 15.80 53.60 -13.53
C ILE A 25 16.48 52.37 -12.91
N LYS A 26 15.72 51.47 -12.26
CA LYS A 26 16.27 50.22 -11.70
C LYS A 26 16.80 49.28 -12.76
N GLU A 27 16.13 49.17 -13.91
CA GLU A 27 16.60 48.36 -15.05
C GLU A 27 17.90 48.94 -15.63
N ILE A 28 18.02 50.26 -15.75
CA ILE A 28 19.26 50.95 -16.18
C ILE A 28 20.39 50.71 -15.16
N GLU A 29 20.12 50.78 -13.85
CA GLU A 29 21.12 50.48 -12.82
C GLU A 29 21.59 49.02 -12.86
N GLN A 30 20.68 48.08 -13.09
CA GLN A 30 21.02 46.66 -13.26
C GLN A 30 21.85 46.43 -14.53
N LEU A 31 21.47 47.06 -15.63
CA LEU A 31 22.22 47.00 -16.89
C LEU A 31 23.63 47.56 -16.72
N ASN A 32 23.77 48.71 -16.05
CA ASN A 32 25.08 49.31 -15.75
C ASN A 32 25.94 48.37 -14.89
N LYS A 33 25.36 47.71 -13.87
CA LYS A 33 26.09 46.70 -13.09
C LYS A 33 26.54 45.51 -13.95
N CYS A 34 25.68 45.03 -14.86
CA CYS A 34 26.06 43.98 -15.80
C CYS A 34 27.19 44.42 -16.73
N VAL A 35 27.12 45.63 -17.28
CA VAL A 35 28.17 46.20 -18.13
C VAL A 35 29.48 46.37 -17.36
N GLU A 36 29.43 46.81 -16.10
CA GLU A 36 30.63 46.87 -15.25
C GLU A 36 31.23 45.49 -14.98
N LEU A 37 30.41 44.48 -14.72
CA LEU A 37 30.87 43.11 -14.53
C LEU A 37 31.53 42.55 -15.79
N GLU A 38 30.91 42.74 -16.95
CA GLU A 38 31.49 42.31 -18.24
C GLU A 38 32.78 43.08 -18.56
N ARG A 39 32.83 44.40 -18.29
CA ARG A 39 34.06 45.20 -18.43
C ARG A 39 35.17 44.68 -17.51
N ARG A 40 34.86 44.33 -16.26
CA ARG A 40 35.84 43.73 -15.34
C ARG A 40 36.33 42.37 -15.84
N LYS A 41 35.44 41.52 -16.36
CA LYS A 41 35.82 40.24 -16.98
C LYS A 41 36.73 40.45 -18.18
N TYR A 42 36.35 41.34 -19.10
CA TYR A 42 37.16 41.68 -20.27
C TYR A 42 38.56 42.17 -19.87
N ASN A 43 38.64 43.10 -18.90
CA ASN A 43 39.94 43.59 -18.40
C ASN A 43 40.79 42.46 -17.81
N LYS A 44 40.20 41.53 -17.04
CA LYS A 44 40.92 40.36 -16.52
C LYS A 44 41.45 39.47 -17.64
N TYR A 45 40.61 39.17 -18.65
CA TYR A 45 41.01 38.36 -19.79
C TYR A 45 42.07 39.05 -20.65
N SER A 46 41.99 40.37 -20.83
CA SER A 46 43.00 41.17 -21.53
C SER A 46 44.35 41.11 -20.81
N ILE A 47 44.39 41.26 -19.48
CA ILE A 47 45.63 41.12 -18.71
C ILE A 47 46.22 39.71 -18.85
N ILE A 48 45.38 38.68 -18.80
CA ILE A 48 45.80 37.28 -18.98
C ILE A 48 46.34 37.07 -20.39
N LYS A 49 45.67 37.59 -21.42
CA LYS A 49 46.08 37.52 -22.82
C LYS A 49 47.42 38.21 -23.05
N ASP A 50 47.62 39.41 -22.52
CA ASP A 50 48.89 40.13 -22.60
C ASP A 50 50.04 39.36 -21.95
N VAL A 51 49.78 38.76 -20.78
CA VAL A 51 50.80 37.95 -20.10
C VAL A 51 51.05 36.65 -20.86
N ALA A 52 50.02 36.00 -21.39
CA ALA A 52 50.17 34.81 -22.23
C ALA A 52 50.97 35.12 -23.50
N MET A 53 50.74 36.27 -24.13
CA MET A 53 51.54 36.78 -25.24
C MET A 53 53.00 36.99 -24.84
N SER A 54 53.27 37.57 -23.66
CA SER A 54 54.65 37.68 -23.15
C SER A 54 55.31 36.32 -22.84
N CYS A 55 54.52 35.25 -22.70
CA CYS A 55 55.04 33.88 -22.54
C CYS A 55 55.38 33.22 -23.90
N THR A 56 55.14 33.89 -25.03
CA THR A 56 55.50 33.39 -26.37
C THR A 56 56.86 33.89 -26.86
N THR A 57 57.49 34.81 -26.13
CA THR A 57 58.82 35.35 -26.46
C THR A 57 59.94 34.50 -25.84
N GLU A 58 61.17 34.69 -26.34
CA GLU A 58 62.37 33.93 -25.92
C GLU A 58 62.71 34.08 -24.43
N GLU A 59 62.12 35.05 -23.72
CA GLU A 59 62.29 35.26 -22.28
C GLU A 59 61.45 34.29 -21.41
N SER A 60 60.61 33.45 -22.02
CA SER A 60 59.72 32.53 -21.31
C SER A 60 60.40 31.20 -20.96
N CYS A 61 60.07 30.64 -19.78
CA CYS A 61 60.57 29.32 -19.33
C CYS A 61 59.83 28.13 -19.97
N LEU A 62 59.10 28.34 -21.08
CA LEU A 62 58.32 27.30 -21.75
C LEU A 62 59.16 26.63 -22.85
N PRO A 63 58.91 25.34 -23.17
CA PRO A 63 59.52 24.69 -24.34
C PRO A 63 59.21 25.45 -25.64
N THR A 64 60.18 25.56 -26.55
CA THR A 64 60.05 26.31 -27.83
C THR A 64 58.87 25.82 -28.69
N GLU A 65 58.62 24.51 -28.71
CA GLU A 65 57.47 23.92 -29.40
C GLU A 65 56.12 24.38 -28.81
N LEU A 66 56.06 24.56 -27.49
CA LEU A 66 54.86 25.02 -26.80
C LEU A 66 54.66 26.53 -26.96
N GLN A 67 55.75 27.31 -27.01
CA GLN A 67 55.70 28.75 -27.31
C GLN A 67 55.08 29.02 -28.69
N SER A 68 55.52 28.28 -29.72
CA SER A 68 54.97 28.40 -31.08
C SER A 68 53.49 28.00 -31.14
N LYS A 69 53.09 26.91 -30.45
CA LYS A 69 51.68 26.52 -30.37
C LYS A 69 50.80 27.58 -29.69
N VAL A 70 51.26 28.14 -28.57
CA VAL A 70 50.52 29.19 -27.84
C VAL A 70 50.41 30.46 -28.67
N TYR A 71 51.48 30.84 -29.38
CA TYR A 71 51.47 31.96 -30.30
C TYR A 71 50.46 31.74 -31.45
N GLU A 72 50.47 30.57 -32.08
CA GLU A 72 49.51 30.21 -33.13
C GLU A 72 48.05 30.28 -32.62
N ILE A 73 47.77 29.80 -31.41
CA ILE A 73 46.43 29.83 -30.80
C ILE A 73 45.98 31.27 -30.51
N LEU A 74 46.85 32.09 -29.92
CA LEU A 74 46.52 33.48 -29.58
C LEU A 74 46.32 34.35 -30.83
N MET A 75 47.14 34.14 -31.87
CA MET A 75 46.98 34.83 -33.15
C MET A 75 45.73 34.37 -33.91
N ALA A 76 45.35 33.09 -33.82
CA ALA A 76 44.12 32.58 -34.41
C ALA A 76 42.87 33.27 -33.81
N ASP A 77 42.85 33.46 -32.49
CA ASP A 77 41.79 34.19 -31.78
C ASP A 77 41.72 35.68 -32.19
N ASP A 78 42.86 36.34 -32.42
CA ASP A 78 42.89 37.73 -32.92
C ASP A 78 42.34 37.85 -34.35
N VAL A 79 42.59 36.86 -35.20
CA VAL A 79 42.10 36.84 -36.59
C VAL A 79 40.59 36.58 -36.66
N GLU A 80 40.05 35.68 -35.84
CA GLU A 80 38.60 35.43 -35.75
C GLU A 80 37.80 36.64 -35.26
N GLN A 81 38.36 37.46 -34.37
CA GLN A 81 37.73 38.70 -33.91
C GLN A 81 37.66 39.79 -34.99
N CYS A 82 38.58 39.77 -35.96
CA CYS A 82 38.61 40.73 -37.07
C CYS A 82 37.87 40.25 -38.33
N LEU A 83 37.74 38.93 -38.53
CA LEU A 83 37.01 38.34 -39.66
C LEU A 83 36.20 37.11 -39.20
N GLN A 84 34.87 37.22 -39.20
CA GLN A 84 33.99 36.05 -39.15
C GLN A 84 34.06 35.30 -40.48
N LEU A 85 35.03 34.39 -40.60
CA LEU A 85 35.10 33.44 -41.72
C LEU A 85 34.10 32.31 -41.47
N THR A 86 33.35 31.92 -42.51
CA THR A 86 32.51 30.72 -42.42
C THR A 86 33.41 29.47 -42.39
N PRO A 87 32.98 28.33 -41.81
CA PRO A 87 33.83 27.16 -41.58
C PRO A 87 34.47 26.54 -42.84
N ASN A 88 34.12 27.01 -44.05
CA ASN A 88 34.69 26.58 -45.32
C ASN A 88 35.63 27.60 -45.97
N ASP A 89 35.79 28.80 -45.40
CA ASP A 89 36.62 29.86 -45.97
C ASP A 89 38.03 29.81 -45.38
N THR A 90 39.02 29.47 -46.20
CA THR A 90 40.45 29.55 -45.84
C THR A 90 40.97 30.97 -46.05
N LEU A 91 41.42 31.63 -44.97
CA LEU A 91 42.16 32.89 -45.09
C LEU A 91 43.53 32.59 -45.74
N LEU A 92 43.77 33.12 -46.93
CA LEU A 92 45.03 32.97 -47.68
C LEU A 92 45.46 31.51 -47.92
N GLY A 93 44.52 30.56 -47.97
CA GLY A 93 44.81 29.14 -48.21
C GLY A 93 45.42 28.39 -47.02
N LEU A 94 45.41 28.97 -45.82
CA LEU A 94 45.80 28.29 -44.59
C LEU A 94 44.60 27.52 -44.03
N PRO A 95 44.70 26.19 -43.77
CA PRO A 95 43.64 25.42 -43.15
C PRO A 95 43.39 25.93 -41.73
N HIS A 96 42.12 25.92 -41.30
CA HIS A 96 41.73 26.21 -39.92
C HIS A 96 42.45 25.23 -38.98
N ARG A 97 43.49 25.68 -38.29
CA ARG A 97 44.28 24.84 -37.40
C ARG A 97 43.60 24.81 -36.04
N ASN A 98 42.83 23.74 -35.79
CA ASN A 98 42.36 23.39 -34.46
C ASN A 98 43.56 22.86 -33.65
N THR A 99 44.44 23.76 -33.23
CA THR A 99 45.59 23.42 -32.41
C THR A 99 45.11 23.20 -30.97
N GLU A 100 44.88 21.94 -30.62
CA GLU A 100 44.44 21.57 -29.27
C GLU A 100 45.64 21.39 -28.33
N LEU A 101 45.56 22.01 -27.15
CA LEU A 101 46.53 21.82 -26.07
C LEU A 101 46.17 20.56 -25.25
N THR A 102 47.17 19.72 -25.00
CA THR A 102 47.06 18.61 -24.05
C THR A 102 46.93 19.12 -22.60
N TYR A 103 46.53 18.25 -21.69
CA TYR A 103 46.33 18.61 -20.28
C TYR A 103 47.62 19.13 -19.63
N GLU A 104 48.75 18.47 -19.88
CA GLU A 104 50.06 18.84 -19.33
C GLU A 104 50.54 20.19 -19.89
N GLU A 105 50.35 20.42 -21.20
CA GLU A 105 50.64 21.71 -21.83
C GLU A 105 49.80 22.85 -21.23
N LYS A 106 48.51 22.61 -20.96
CA LYS A 106 47.62 23.58 -20.29
C LYS A 106 48.10 23.94 -18.88
N GLU A 107 48.63 22.97 -18.14
CA GLU A 107 49.15 23.19 -16.79
C GLU A 107 50.45 24.00 -16.81
N LEU A 108 51.35 23.72 -17.76
CA LEU A 108 52.59 24.47 -17.95
C LEU A 108 52.30 25.94 -18.34
N ILE A 109 51.37 26.17 -19.26
CA ILE A 109 50.94 27.52 -19.65
C ILE A 109 50.34 28.25 -18.45
N ARG A 110 49.46 27.60 -17.68
CA ARG A 110 48.85 28.20 -16.48
C ARG A 110 49.91 28.66 -15.49
N ASN A 111 50.91 27.82 -15.21
CA ASN A 111 52.00 28.13 -14.30
C ASN A 111 52.88 29.27 -14.82
N ALA A 112 53.16 29.31 -16.13
CA ALA A 112 53.92 30.38 -16.76
C ALA A 112 53.17 31.72 -16.71
N VAL A 113 51.88 31.74 -17.06
CA VAL A 113 51.04 32.94 -17.02
C VAL A 113 50.89 33.44 -15.58
N GLN A 114 50.71 32.56 -14.60
CA GLN A 114 50.64 32.96 -13.20
C GLN A 114 51.93 33.62 -12.71
N LYS A 115 53.10 33.05 -13.05
CA LYS A 115 54.40 33.67 -12.76
C LYS A 115 54.58 35.01 -13.47
N GLY A 116 54.13 35.12 -14.72
CA GLY A 116 54.14 36.35 -15.51
C GLY A 116 53.29 37.45 -14.90
N ILE A 117 52.08 37.12 -14.42
CA ILE A 117 51.18 38.06 -13.74
C ILE A 117 51.84 38.59 -12.47
N ILE A 118 52.45 37.72 -11.65
CA ILE A 118 53.16 38.13 -10.43
C ILE A 118 54.34 39.05 -10.74
N LYS A 119 55.11 38.75 -11.80
CA LYS A 119 56.24 39.57 -12.22
C LYS A 119 55.78 40.94 -12.73
N LYS A 120 54.70 40.98 -13.55
CA LYS A 120 54.13 42.22 -14.09
C LYS A 120 53.48 43.06 -12.99
N SER A 121 52.78 42.45 -12.04
CA SER A 121 52.22 43.17 -10.89
C SER A 121 53.32 43.77 -10.03
N ARG A 122 54.41 43.03 -9.78
CA ARG A 122 55.55 43.55 -9.02
C ARG A 122 56.22 44.73 -9.71
N LYS A 123 56.47 44.64 -11.03
CA LYS A 123 57.00 45.77 -11.81
C LYS A 123 56.08 46.99 -11.77
N LEU A 124 54.76 46.80 -11.88
CA LEU A 124 53.80 47.89 -11.77
C LEU A 124 53.82 48.53 -10.38
N PHE A 125 53.97 47.75 -9.31
CA PHE A 125 54.13 48.30 -7.96
C PHE A 125 55.45 49.08 -7.82
N GLU A 126 56.55 48.58 -8.39
CA GLU A 126 57.84 49.29 -8.42
C GLU A 126 57.73 50.61 -9.21
N GLU A 127 57.08 50.62 -10.39
CA GLU A 127 56.83 51.83 -11.19
C GLU A 127 55.86 52.83 -10.49
N LEU A 128 54.86 52.34 -9.76
CA LEU A 128 53.92 53.17 -8.98
C LEU A 128 54.59 53.79 -7.75
N GLU A 129 55.49 53.06 -7.09
CA GLU A 129 56.33 53.57 -6.00
C GLU A 129 57.28 54.66 -6.52
N GLU A 130 57.87 54.50 -7.71
CA GLU A 130 58.70 55.53 -8.37
C GLU A 130 57.92 56.80 -8.73
N LEU A 131 56.61 56.69 -9.01
CA LEU A 131 55.69 57.81 -9.26
C LEU A 131 55.16 58.47 -7.99
N GLY A 132 55.56 58.00 -6.80
CA GLY A 132 55.17 58.57 -5.50
C GLY A 132 53.72 58.27 -5.09
N ILE A 133 53.09 57.27 -5.69
CA ILE A 133 51.73 56.83 -5.34
C ILE A 133 51.85 55.74 -4.28
N GLU A 134 51.45 56.02 -3.04
CA GLU A 134 51.40 55.02 -1.96
C GLU A 134 50.30 53.98 -2.25
N CYS A 135 50.69 52.90 -2.94
CA CYS A 135 49.87 51.70 -2.97
C CYS A 135 50.02 50.97 -1.64
N ASN A 136 49.04 51.15 -0.75
CA ASN A 136 48.90 50.30 0.45
C ASN A 136 49.09 48.84 0.05
N ARG A 137 50.12 48.20 0.61
CA ARG A 137 50.53 46.81 0.34
C ARG A 137 49.34 45.87 0.46
N ALA A 138 48.63 45.63 -0.65
CA ALA A 138 47.68 44.54 -0.79
C ALA A 138 48.46 43.24 -1.01
N ASN A 139 49.33 42.88 -0.07
CA ASN A 139 50.11 41.64 -0.11
C ASN A 139 49.22 40.40 0.14
N ASP A 140 47.96 40.58 0.52
CA ASP A 140 47.04 39.49 0.88
C ASP A 140 46.13 39.02 -0.28
N LEU A 141 46.20 39.64 -1.47
CA LEU A 141 45.39 39.25 -2.64
C LEU A 141 46.15 38.40 -3.66
N THR A 142 47.19 37.68 -3.22
CA THR A 142 47.85 36.62 -4.00
C THR A 142 47.06 35.30 -4.00
N HIS A 143 45.74 35.35 -3.81
CA HIS A 143 44.86 34.26 -4.22
C HIS A 143 44.70 34.31 -5.75
N SER A 144 45.63 33.61 -6.40
CA SER A 144 45.57 33.04 -7.75
C SER A 144 44.55 33.67 -8.70
N VAL A 145 45.02 34.55 -9.59
CA VAL A 145 44.24 35.08 -10.72
C VAL A 145 43.74 33.96 -11.67
N LEU A 146 44.24 32.73 -11.52
CA LEU A 146 43.87 31.54 -12.32
C LEU A 146 43.55 30.30 -11.47
N GLY A 147 43.32 30.46 -10.16
CA GLY A 147 43.11 29.36 -9.24
C GLY A 147 41.71 29.43 -8.64
N ILE A 148 41.01 28.30 -8.76
CA ILE A 148 39.91 27.85 -7.89
C ILE A 148 40.07 28.54 -6.53
N SER A 149 39.14 29.44 -6.20
CA SER A 149 39.15 30.13 -4.91
C SER A 149 39.22 29.08 -3.79
N VAL A 150 39.77 29.42 -2.63
CA VAL A 150 39.65 28.54 -1.45
C VAL A 150 38.18 28.18 -1.21
N GLU A 151 37.26 29.08 -1.55
CA GLU A 151 35.81 28.85 -1.57
C GLU A 151 35.38 27.79 -2.60
N ASP A 152 35.96 27.76 -3.80
CA ASP A 152 35.63 26.76 -4.82
C ASP A 152 36.18 25.37 -4.46
N LYS A 153 37.31 25.29 -3.75
CA LYS A 153 37.83 24.02 -3.23
C LYS A 153 36.91 23.46 -2.15
N VAL A 154 36.45 24.32 -1.24
CA VAL A 154 35.42 23.97 -0.24
C VAL A 154 34.12 23.55 -0.92
N LEU A 155 33.71 24.22 -1.99
CA LEU A 155 32.53 23.86 -2.79
C LEU A 155 32.67 22.48 -3.45
N MET A 156 33.86 22.17 -3.98
CA MET A 156 34.17 20.88 -4.58
C MET A 156 34.19 19.74 -3.55
N ASP A 157 34.67 20.00 -2.33
CA ASP A 157 34.66 19.03 -1.24
C ASP A 157 33.22 18.78 -0.75
N TYR A 158 32.40 19.83 -0.57
CA TYR A 158 30.97 19.67 -0.27
C TYR A 158 30.19 18.95 -1.38
N LYS A 159 30.51 19.22 -2.64
CA LYS A 159 29.90 18.52 -3.78
C LYS A 159 30.25 17.03 -3.76
N ARG A 160 31.49 16.68 -3.38
CA ARG A 160 31.90 15.28 -3.24
C ARG A 160 31.16 14.60 -2.10
N GLU A 161 31.10 15.23 -0.93
CA GLU A 161 30.36 14.69 0.22
C GLU A 161 28.87 14.51 -0.09
N LEU A 162 28.25 15.46 -0.79
CA LEU A 162 26.87 15.36 -1.24
C LEU A 162 26.66 14.18 -2.19
N ASN A 163 27.56 14.00 -3.16
CA ASN A 163 27.49 12.87 -4.10
C ASN A 163 27.64 11.53 -3.38
N GLU A 164 28.54 11.43 -2.40
CA GLU A 164 28.70 10.23 -1.58
C GLU A 164 27.41 9.91 -0.80
N LYS A 165 26.81 10.92 -0.16
CA LYS A 165 25.52 10.78 0.54
C LYS A 165 24.38 10.40 -0.40
N GLN A 166 24.33 10.96 -1.60
CA GLN A 166 23.35 10.59 -2.62
C GLN A 166 23.54 9.15 -3.10
N SER A 167 24.79 8.71 -3.30
CA SER A 167 25.06 7.32 -3.68
C SER A 167 24.63 6.33 -2.60
N LEU A 168 24.90 6.67 -1.33
CA LEU A 168 24.49 5.87 -0.18
C LEU A 168 22.96 5.80 -0.09
N TYR A 169 22.29 6.93 -0.29
CA TYR A 169 20.82 6.99 -0.28
C TYR A 169 20.22 6.14 -1.40
N ILE A 170 20.78 6.18 -2.61
CA ILE A 170 20.34 5.34 -3.73
C ILE A 170 20.52 3.87 -3.40
N SER A 171 21.68 3.48 -2.87
CA SER A 171 21.95 2.10 -2.46
C SER A 171 20.97 1.59 -1.39
N GLN A 172 20.68 2.42 -0.38
CA GLN A 172 19.68 2.10 0.64
C GLN A 172 18.27 1.95 0.04
N LEU A 173 17.91 2.79 -0.94
CA LEU A 173 16.64 2.69 -1.65
C LEU A 173 16.52 1.38 -2.42
N GLU A 174 17.58 0.96 -3.11
CA GLU A 174 17.63 -0.32 -3.83
C GLU A 174 17.47 -1.51 -2.88
N GLU A 175 18.13 -1.47 -1.73
CA GLU A 175 17.99 -2.49 -0.68
C GLU A 175 16.55 -2.55 -0.15
N LEU A 176 15.95 -1.40 0.12
CA LEU A 176 14.58 -1.29 0.61
C LEU A 176 13.56 -1.81 -0.42
N ILE A 177 13.79 -1.54 -1.71
CA ILE A 177 13.00 -2.10 -2.82
C ILE A 177 13.14 -3.62 -2.88
N SER A 178 14.35 -4.16 -2.67
CA SER A 178 14.59 -5.60 -2.64
C SER A 178 13.80 -6.27 -1.52
N VAL A 179 13.87 -5.72 -0.30
CA VAL A 179 13.10 -6.21 0.85
C VAL A 179 11.60 -6.14 0.58
N LEU A 180 11.10 -5.07 -0.04
CA LEU A 180 9.69 -4.93 -0.41
C LEU A 180 9.24 -6.00 -1.41
N LYS A 181 10.09 -6.36 -2.38
CA LYS A 181 9.83 -7.47 -3.31
C LYS A 181 9.78 -8.81 -2.59
N GLU A 182 10.72 -9.09 -1.69
CA GLU A 182 10.70 -10.32 -0.88
C GLU A 182 9.43 -10.41 -0.02
N ILE A 183 9.02 -9.31 0.61
CA ILE A 183 7.77 -9.26 1.39
C ILE A 183 6.55 -9.53 0.50
N LEU A 184 6.51 -8.95 -0.71
CA LEU A 184 5.43 -9.20 -1.66
C LEU A 184 5.41 -10.65 -2.11
N GLU A 185 6.57 -11.27 -2.33
CA GLU A 185 6.67 -12.67 -2.72
C GLU A 185 6.28 -13.62 -1.57
N LEU A 186 6.68 -13.29 -0.33
CA LEU A 186 6.22 -14.00 0.86
C LEU A 186 4.70 -13.88 1.00
N LYS A 187 4.15 -12.67 0.84
CA LYS A 187 2.71 -12.46 0.89
C LYS A 187 1.98 -13.23 -0.21
N SER A 188 2.54 -13.32 -1.41
CA SER A 188 1.90 -14.06 -2.51
C SER A 188 2.01 -15.58 -2.36
N LYS A 189 3.05 -16.11 -1.70
CA LYS A 189 3.20 -17.57 -1.45
C LYS A 189 2.50 -18.03 -0.18
N THR A 190 2.81 -17.43 0.97
CA THR A 190 2.37 -17.94 2.28
C THR A 190 0.91 -17.58 2.63
N LEU A 191 0.41 -16.44 2.16
CA LEU A 191 -0.96 -16.02 2.47
C LEU A 191 -2.03 -16.93 1.84
N PRO A 192 -1.96 -17.30 0.54
CA PRO A 192 -2.91 -18.23 -0.06
C PRO A 192 -2.80 -19.65 0.51
N GLU A 193 -1.62 -20.13 0.89
CA GLU A 193 -1.48 -21.43 1.57
C GLU A 193 -2.15 -21.44 2.95
N SER A 194 -1.90 -20.41 3.76
CA SER A 194 -2.52 -20.28 5.08
C SER A 194 -4.04 -20.15 5.00
N THR A 195 -4.55 -19.39 4.03
CA THR A 195 -6.00 -19.26 3.81
C THR A 195 -6.59 -20.56 3.27
N ASN A 196 -5.98 -21.23 2.29
CA ASN A 196 -6.45 -22.53 1.81
C ASN A 196 -6.48 -23.59 2.91
N ASN A 197 -5.46 -23.65 3.77
CA ASN A 197 -5.43 -24.59 4.89
C ASN A 197 -6.57 -24.33 5.89
N LYS A 198 -6.89 -23.06 6.17
CA LYS A 198 -8.05 -22.70 7.00
C LYS A 198 -9.38 -23.04 6.33
N THR A 199 -9.52 -22.77 5.03
CA THR A 199 -10.71 -23.13 4.27
C THR A 199 -10.93 -24.65 4.30
N TYR A 200 -9.86 -25.43 4.09
CA TYR A 200 -9.90 -26.89 4.16
C TYR A 200 -10.26 -27.41 5.56
N ALA A 201 -9.73 -26.79 6.62
CA ALA A 201 -10.10 -27.11 7.99
C ALA A 201 -11.60 -26.86 8.25
N CYS A 202 -12.14 -25.72 7.81
CA CYS A 202 -13.57 -25.42 7.89
C CYS A 202 -14.42 -26.43 7.10
N GLU A 203 -13.99 -26.85 5.91
CA GLU A 203 -14.69 -27.86 5.11
C GLU A 203 -14.75 -29.22 5.83
N ILE A 204 -13.65 -29.62 6.48
CA ILE A 204 -13.61 -30.85 7.29
C ILE A 204 -14.58 -30.74 8.47
N GLU A 205 -14.56 -29.63 9.20
CA GLU A 205 -15.43 -29.41 10.35
C GLU A 205 -16.91 -29.47 9.95
N LEU A 206 -17.26 -28.87 8.81
CA LEU A 206 -18.61 -28.90 8.26
C LEU A 206 -19.03 -30.33 7.86
N ARG A 207 -18.14 -31.11 7.23
CA ARG A 207 -18.40 -32.53 6.93
C ARG A 207 -18.58 -33.37 8.19
N LEU A 208 -17.81 -33.08 9.25
CA LEU A 208 -17.91 -33.78 10.52
C LEU A 208 -19.26 -33.50 11.20
N LEU A 209 -19.71 -32.24 11.20
CA LEU A 209 -21.04 -31.87 11.70
C LEU A 209 -22.17 -32.52 10.89
N GLN A 210 -22.04 -32.60 9.57
CA GLN A 210 -23.00 -33.33 8.72
C GLN A 210 -23.06 -34.82 9.09
N LEU A 211 -21.91 -35.46 9.29
CA LEU A 211 -21.85 -36.85 9.72
C LEU A 211 -22.50 -37.05 11.10
N GLN A 212 -22.19 -36.17 12.06
CA GLN A 212 -22.81 -36.20 13.39
C GLN A 212 -24.32 -36.08 13.32
N SER A 213 -24.85 -35.18 12.47
CA SER A 213 -26.29 -35.05 12.23
C SER A 213 -26.89 -36.33 11.64
N GLN A 214 -26.24 -36.95 10.65
CA GLN A 214 -26.69 -38.22 10.07
C GLN A 214 -26.69 -39.35 11.10
N VAL A 215 -25.66 -39.46 11.93
CA VAL A 215 -25.59 -40.44 13.02
C VAL A 215 -26.69 -40.21 14.04
N MET A 216 -26.96 -38.96 14.42
CA MET A 216 -28.05 -38.61 15.33
C MET A 216 -29.41 -39.02 14.78
N ASN A 217 -29.67 -38.74 13.50
CA ASN A 217 -30.92 -39.14 12.83
C ASN A 217 -31.07 -40.67 12.76
N ALA A 218 -29.99 -41.39 12.44
CA ALA A 218 -30.00 -42.85 12.44
C ALA A 218 -30.28 -43.41 13.84
N LYS A 219 -29.67 -42.82 14.88
CA LYS A 219 -29.92 -43.19 16.28
C LYS A 219 -31.38 -43.00 16.66
N VAL A 220 -31.96 -41.82 16.40
CA VAL A 220 -33.38 -41.55 16.66
C VAL A 220 -34.28 -42.55 15.93
N THR A 221 -33.94 -42.89 14.68
CA THR A 221 -34.70 -43.89 13.90
C THR A 221 -34.65 -45.26 14.57
N VAL A 222 -33.48 -45.71 15.02
CA VAL A 222 -33.34 -46.97 15.77
C VAL A 222 -34.13 -46.93 17.07
N ASP A 223 -34.04 -45.83 17.83
CA ASP A 223 -34.78 -45.67 19.08
C ASP A 223 -36.29 -45.82 18.85
N ILE A 224 -36.84 -45.14 17.82
CA ILE A 224 -38.25 -45.28 17.42
C ILE A 224 -38.60 -46.73 17.06
N PHE A 225 -37.75 -47.42 16.30
CA PHE A 225 -37.98 -48.83 15.94
C PHE A 225 -37.99 -49.72 17.19
N THR A 226 -37.07 -49.52 18.12
CA THR A 226 -37.00 -50.30 19.37
C THR A 226 -38.21 -50.03 20.27
N GLU A 227 -38.62 -48.77 20.42
CA GLU A 227 -39.81 -48.38 21.17
C GLU A 227 -41.07 -48.96 20.54
N THR A 228 -41.17 -48.95 19.21
CA THR A 228 -42.29 -49.55 18.47
C THR A 228 -42.35 -51.06 18.71
N SER A 229 -41.22 -51.77 18.67
CA SER A 229 -41.17 -53.20 18.95
C SER A 229 -41.62 -53.51 20.38
N SER A 230 -41.10 -52.77 21.37
CA SER A 230 -41.49 -52.94 22.76
C SER A 230 -42.99 -52.64 22.98
N SER A 231 -43.50 -51.60 22.32
CA SER A 231 -44.92 -51.23 22.38
C SER A 231 -45.81 -52.31 21.76
N MET A 232 -45.40 -52.89 20.63
CA MET A 232 -46.12 -54.00 19.99
C MET A 232 -46.19 -55.25 20.87
N ASP A 233 -45.11 -55.56 21.59
CA ASP A 233 -45.11 -56.68 22.54
C ASP A 233 -46.03 -56.41 23.74
N ALA A 234 -46.05 -55.18 24.26
CA ALA A 234 -47.00 -54.77 25.28
C ALA A 234 -48.45 -54.88 24.79
N TYR A 235 -48.75 -54.43 23.56
CA TYR A 235 -50.07 -54.59 22.95
C TYR A 235 -50.48 -56.05 22.82
N ARG A 236 -49.55 -56.94 22.44
CA ARG A 236 -49.81 -58.39 22.37
C ARG A 236 -50.15 -58.99 23.73
N GLN A 237 -49.46 -58.57 24.79
CA GLN A 237 -49.78 -59.01 26.16
C GLN A 237 -51.17 -58.53 26.59
N LEU A 238 -51.45 -57.24 26.39
CA LEU A 238 -52.75 -56.66 26.72
C LEU A 238 -53.91 -57.34 25.95
N LEU A 239 -53.69 -57.69 24.69
CA LEU A 239 -54.69 -58.42 23.89
C LEU A 239 -54.92 -59.84 24.43
N LYS A 240 -53.88 -60.54 24.88
CA LYS A 240 -54.02 -61.84 25.56
C LYS A 240 -54.84 -61.70 26.84
N ASP A 241 -54.55 -60.69 27.65
CA ASP A 241 -55.27 -60.44 28.91
C ASP A 241 -56.75 -60.15 28.65
N ILE A 242 -57.06 -59.31 27.65
CA ILE A 242 -58.45 -59.03 27.25
C ILE A 242 -59.15 -60.32 26.79
N CYS A 243 -58.51 -61.14 25.97
CA CYS A 243 -59.10 -62.40 25.52
C CYS A 243 -59.37 -63.36 26.69
N GLN A 244 -58.46 -63.42 27.66
CA GLN A 244 -58.66 -64.22 28.87
C GLN A 244 -59.84 -63.69 29.69
N GLN A 245 -59.90 -62.38 29.96
CA GLN A 245 -61.01 -61.74 30.66
C GLN A 245 -62.36 -61.98 29.95
N GLN A 246 -62.39 -61.88 28.63
CA GLN A 246 -63.60 -62.19 27.85
C GLN A 246 -64.04 -63.64 28.01
N THR A 247 -63.08 -64.56 28.08
CA THR A 247 -63.36 -65.99 28.28
C THR A 247 -63.91 -66.24 29.68
N ASP A 248 -63.28 -65.65 30.70
CA ASP A 248 -63.71 -65.75 32.10
C ASP A 248 -65.13 -65.17 32.28
N CYS A 249 -65.39 -63.99 31.71
CA CYS A 249 -66.74 -63.38 31.69
C CYS A 249 -67.77 -64.27 31.00
N LYS A 250 -67.44 -64.91 29.87
CA LYS A 250 -68.36 -65.84 29.19
C LYS A 250 -68.69 -67.04 30.07
N GLN A 251 -67.68 -67.63 30.73
CA GLN A 251 -67.89 -68.73 31.66
C GLN A 251 -68.76 -68.31 32.86
N GLU A 252 -68.55 -67.10 33.39
CA GLU A 252 -69.36 -66.58 34.49
C GLU A 252 -70.83 -66.35 34.07
N ILE A 253 -71.05 -65.78 32.88
CA ILE A 253 -72.40 -65.63 32.30
C ILE A 253 -73.09 -67.01 32.17
N GLU A 254 -72.36 -68.03 31.73
CA GLU A 254 -72.90 -69.38 31.58
C GLU A 254 -73.27 -69.99 32.93
N LYS A 255 -72.39 -69.89 33.94
CA LYS A 255 -72.67 -70.30 35.32
C LYS A 255 -73.92 -69.59 35.89
N LEU A 256 -74.04 -68.28 35.66
CA LEU A 256 -75.19 -67.50 36.10
C LEU A 256 -76.48 -67.92 35.38
N ARG A 257 -76.41 -68.25 34.09
CA ARG A 257 -77.56 -68.79 33.34
C ARG A 257 -78.00 -70.14 33.89
N GLU A 258 -77.07 -71.05 34.15
CA GLU A 258 -77.38 -72.35 34.78
C GLU A 258 -78.01 -72.17 36.17
N LEU A 259 -77.48 -71.24 36.98
CA LEU A 259 -78.02 -70.94 38.29
C LEU A 259 -79.45 -70.39 38.20
N LYS A 260 -79.71 -69.49 37.25
CA LYS A 260 -81.05 -68.96 36.97
C LYS A 260 -82.02 -70.08 36.60
N GLU A 261 -81.59 -71.03 35.77
CA GLU A 261 -82.44 -72.16 35.36
C GLU A 261 -82.71 -73.11 36.54
N LYS A 262 -81.71 -73.39 37.38
CA LYS A 262 -81.88 -74.15 38.64
C LYS A 262 -82.87 -73.45 39.58
N TYR A 263 -82.78 -72.13 39.73
CA TYR A 263 -83.71 -71.36 40.56
C TYR A 263 -85.14 -71.42 40.03
N LYS A 264 -85.32 -71.29 38.71
CA LYS A 264 -86.63 -71.44 38.05
C LYS A 264 -87.23 -72.83 38.30
N GLN A 265 -86.43 -73.90 38.21
CA GLN A 265 -86.89 -75.25 38.52
C GLN A 265 -87.33 -75.41 39.98
N VAL A 266 -86.57 -74.87 40.94
CA VAL A 266 -86.93 -74.89 42.37
C VAL A 266 -88.22 -74.11 42.61
N SER A 267 -88.35 -72.91 42.04
CA SER A 267 -89.58 -72.11 42.12
C SER A 267 -90.79 -72.84 41.54
N CYS A 268 -90.64 -73.54 40.40
CA CYS A 268 -91.71 -74.35 39.82
C CYS A 268 -92.07 -75.55 40.73
N LYS A 269 -91.09 -76.19 41.36
CA LYS A 269 -91.34 -77.28 42.34
C LYS A 269 -92.13 -76.77 43.55
N GLN A 270 -91.72 -75.63 44.13
CA GLN A 270 -92.40 -75.01 45.26
C GLN A 270 -93.84 -74.61 44.88
N TYR A 271 -94.04 -73.98 43.72
CA TYR A 271 -95.37 -73.64 43.22
C TYR A 271 -96.25 -74.89 43.04
N ASN A 272 -95.72 -75.96 42.44
CA ASN A 272 -96.44 -77.22 42.25
C ASN A 272 -96.78 -77.93 43.57
N GLU A 273 -95.95 -77.77 44.60
CA GLU A 273 -96.20 -78.30 45.93
C GLU A 273 -97.32 -77.53 46.64
N ILE A 274 -97.30 -76.19 46.57
CA ILE A 274 -98.38 -75.33 47.05
C ILE A 274 -99.69 -75.66 46.34
N LEU A 275 -99.68 -75.82 45.01
CA LEU A 275 -100.86 -76.19 44.23
C LEU A 275 -101.41 -77.56 44.63
N ARG A 276 -100.54 -78.57 44.82
CA ARG A 276 -100.98 -79.90 45.31
C ARG A 276 -101.61 -79.83 46.69
N ASN A 277 -101.02 -79.06 47.60
CA ASN A 277 -101.58 -78.86 48.93
C ASN A 277 -102.93 -78.14 48.85
N TYR A 278 -103.07 -77.11 48.02
CA TYR A 278 -104.34 -76.43 47.79
C TYR A 278 -105.42 -77.38 47.27
N VAL A 279 -105.13 -78.19 46.25
CA VAL A 279 -106.09 -79.18 45.70
C VAL A 279 -106.49 -80.20 46.77
N LYS A 280 -105.54 -80.69 47.57
CA LYS A 280 -105.84 -81.59 48.70
C LYS A 280 -106.76 -80.93 49.72
N TYR A 281 -106.46 -79.71 50.16
CA TYR A 281 -107.30 -79.00 51.12
C TYR A 281 -108.70 -78.70 50.56
N LYS A 282 -108.81 -78.32 49.29
CA LYS A 282 -110.09 -78.12 48.62
C LYS A 282 -110.93 -79.40 48.61
N SER A 283 -110.33 -80.54 48.23
CA SER A 283 -111.00 -81.84 48.25
C SER A 283 -111.45 -82.24 49.66
N ILE A 284 -110.61 -82.00 50.68
CA ILE A 284 -110.99 -82.26 52.09
C ILE A 284 -112.18 -81.39 52.51
N ILE A 285 -112.20 -80.11 52.11
CA ILE A 285 -113.30 -79.19 52.41
C ILE A 285 -114.58 -79.62 51.70
N GLU A 286 -114.51 -79.99 50.42
CA GLU A 286 -115.66 -80.50 49.66
C GLU A 286 -116.19 -81.79 50.26
N ASN A 287 -115.33 -82.76 50.58
CA ASN A 287 -115.73 -84.01 51.26
C ASN A 287 -116.37 -83.73 52.62
N LYS A 288 -115.84 -82.77 53.40
CA LYS A 288 -116.45 -82.36 54.67
C LYS A 288 -117.81 -81.70 54.47
N ARG A 289 -117.96 -80.87 53.43
CA ARG A 289 -119.24 -80.24 53.07
C ARG A 289 -120.25 -81.30 52.64
N ASP A 290 -119.86 -82.26 51.81
CA ASP A 290 -120.72 -83.37 51.39
C ASP A 290 -121.11 -84.25 52.58
N PHE A 291 -120.19 -84.50 53.51
CA PHE A 291 -120.49 -85.21 54.75
C PHE A 291 -121.46 -84.43 55.65
N LEU A 292 -121.29 -83.11 55.79
CA LEU A 292 -122.21 -82.24 56.53
C LEU A 292 -123.59 -82.18 55.86
N ASN A 293 -123.65 -82.11 54.53
CA ASN A 293 -124.91 -82.14 53.80
C ASN A 293 -125.63 -83.49 53.99
N ARG A 294 -124.91 -84.61 53.95
CA ARG A 294 -125.46 -85.94 54.27
C ARG A 294 -125.92 -86.09 55.72
N LEU A 295 -125.34 -85.33 56.65
CA LEU A 295 -125.80 -85.27 58.05
C LEU A 295 -127.06 -84.40 58.21
N ASN A 296 -127.23 -83.38 57.37
CA ASN A 296 -128.40 -82.49 57.36
C ASN A 296 -129.59 -83.05 56.56
N GLU A 297 -129.40 -84.14 55.80
CA GLU A 297 -130.46 -84.85 55.04
C GLU A 297 -131.08 -86.04 55.83
N LYS A 298 -130.87 -86.11 57.15
CA LYS A 298 -131.57 -87.01 58.09
C LYS A 298 -132.37 -86.21 59.11
#